data_AF-A0A3D2L4Q2-F1
#
_entry.id   AF-A0A3D2L4Q2-F1
#
_cell.length_a   1.000
_cell.length_b   1.000
_cell.length_c   1.000
_cell.angle_alpha   90.00
_cell.angle_beta   90.00
_cell.angle_gamma   90.00
#
_symmetry.space_group_name_H-M   'P 1'
#
loop_
_entity.id
_entity.type
_entity.pdbx_description
1 polymer ?
#
loop_
_entity_poly.entity_id
_entity_poly.type
_entity_poly.pdbx_seq_one_letter_code
_entity_poly.pdbx_strand_id
1 'polypeptide(L)'
;MGMAEAATNKGFLGWVEKTGNRLPDPVFLFFYLIIALMAISQIAAWTSFSAPHPTQVTDGGTPLVIESASLFSAENIQRLWVDMPKTFTHFHPLGYVLVVMLGAGVAERSGLFSSAIRAAVRNAPKFL
;
A
#
# COMPACT_ATOMS: atom_id res chain seq x y z
N MET A 1 -32.67 -5.29 33.10
CA MET A 1 -32.12 -4.44 32.03
C MET A 1 -30.75 -3.94 32.50
N GLY A 2 -29.75 -4.83 32.48
CA GLY A 2 -28.39 -4.52 32.93
C GLY A 2 -27.53 -4.23 31.70
N MET A 3 -27.25 -2.96 31.46
CA MET A 3 -26.25 -2.56 30.46
C MET A 3 -24.88 -2.90 31.05
N ALA A 4 -24.19 -3.87 30.45
CA ALA A 4 -22.80 -4.15 30.80
C ALA A 4 -21.96 -2.93 30.39
N GLU A 5 -21.46 -2.21 31.39
CA GLU A 5 -20.52 -1.11 31.24
C GLU A 5 -19.20 -1.68 30.68
N ALA A 6 -18.88 -1.33 29.43
CA ALA A 6 -17.63 -1.73 28.81
C ALA A 6 -16.46 -1.13 29.60
N ALA A 7 -15.69 -1.98 30.26
CA ALA A 7 -14.51 -1.60 31.00
C ALA A 7 -13.58 -0.78 30.08
N THR A 8 -13.43 0.51 30.37
CA THR A 8 -12.48 1.36 29.67
C THR A 8 -11.08 0.86 30.03
N ASN A 9 -10.44 0.09 29.15
CA ASN A 9 -9.05 -0.33 29.33
C ASN A 9 -8.18 0.93 29.37
N LYS A 10 -7.84 1.39 30.57
CA LYS A 10 -6.91 2.50 30.80
C LYS A 10 -5.51 1.91 30.97
N GLY A 11 -4.60 2.26 30.06
CA GLY A 11 -3.22 1.78 30.06
C GLY A 11 -2.63 1.73 28.66
N PHE A 12 -1.44 1.13 28.51
CA PHE A 12 -0.75 0.94 27.23
C PHE A 12 -1.64 0.27 26.17
N LEU A 13 -2.38 -0.78 26.54
CA LEU A 13 -3.28 -1.49 25.62
C LEU A 13 -4.43 -0.60 25.10
N GLY A 14 -5.01 0.23 25.96
CA GLY A 14 -6.04 1.20 25.57
C GLY A 14 -5.50 2.32 24.68
N TRP A 15 -4.23 2.70 24.84
CA TRP A 15 -3.56 3.62 23.92
C TRP A 15 -3.32 2.98 22.55
N VAL A 16 -2.88 1.72 22.50
CA VAL A 16 -2.69 0.97 21.25
C VAL A 16 -4.02 0.82 20.51
N GLU A 17 -5.08 0.41 21.20
CA GLU A 17 -6.42 0.25 20.61
C GLU A 17 -6.94 1.58 20.04
N LYS A 18 -6.85 2.66 20.82
CA LYS A 18 -7.29 3.99 20.38
C LYS A 18 -6.47 4.52 19.21
N THR A 19 -5.18 4.22 19.16
CA THR A 19 -4.29 4.65 18.07
C THR A 19 -4.53 3.82 16.81
N GLY A 20 -4.69 2.50 16.94
CA GLY A 20 -5.01 1.61 15.82
C GLY A 20 -6.36 1.94 15.19
N ASN A 21 -7.39 2.19 16.00
CA ASN A 21 -8.73 2.54 15.51
C ASN A 21 -8.84 3.97 14.94
N ARG A 22 -7.80 4.79 15.09
CA ARG A 22 -7.72 6.14 14.51
C ARG A 22 -7.17 6.16 13.09
N LEU A 23 -6.54 5.08 12.65
CA LEU A 23 -6.03 5.01 11.28
C LEU A 23 -7.23 4.96 10.32
N PRO A 24 -7.31 5.89 9.35
CA PRO A 24 -8.35 5.84 8.34
C PRO A 24 -8.18 4.58 7.49
N ASP A 25 -9.27 4.16 6.83
CA ASP A 25 -9.21 3.08 5.85
C ASP A 25 -8.06 3.33 4.85
N PRO A 26 -7.29 2.29 4.46
CA PRO A 26 -6.12 2.44 3.61
C PRO A 26 -6.37 3.25 2.34
N VAL A 27 -7.55 3.17 1.73
CA VAL A 27 -7.88 3.92 0.51
C VAL A 27 -7.82 5.43 0.76
N PHE A 28 -8.41 5.89 1.87
CA PHE A 28 -8.34 7.30 2.24
C PHE A 28 -6.95 7.73 2.65
N LEU A 29 -6.18 6.85 3.30
CA LEU A 29 -4.78 7.12 3.63
C LEU A 29 -3.99 7.44 2.35
N PHE A 30 -4.08 6.60 1.31
CA PHE A 30 -3.41 6.87 0.03
C PHE A 30 -3.95 8.11 -0.67
N PHE A 31 -5.25 8.36 -0.60
CA PHE A 31 -5.86 9.57 -1.16
C PHE A 31 -5.26 10.84 -0.53
N TYR A 32 -5.14 10.90 0.80
CA TYR A 32 -4.51 12.02 1.49
C TYR A 32 -3.03 12.15 1.14
N LEU A 33 -2.30 11.04 1.02
CA LEU A 33 -0.89 11.06 0.60
C LEU A 33 -0.73 11.60 -0.82
N ILE A 34 -1.61 11.26 -1.76
CA ILE A 34 -1.58 11.77 -3.14
C ILE A 34 -1.80 13.29 -3.13
N ILE A 35 -2.82 13.78 -2.42
CA ILE A 35 -3.08 15.22 -2.33
C ILE A 35 -1.90 15.96 -1.69
N ALA A 36 -1.36 15.43 -0.60
CA ALA A 36 -0.20 16.01 0.07
C ALA A 36 1.03 16.02 -0.85
N LEU A 37 1.29 14.93 -1.57
CA LEU A 37 2.38 14.84 -2.55
C LEU A 37 2.21 15.87 -3.67
N MET A 38 1.00 16.04 -4.22
CA MET A 38 0.72 17.04 -5.24
C MET A 38 1.02 18.44 -4.71
N ALA A 39 0.55 18.79 -3.51
CA ALA A 39 0.82 20.08 -2.89
C ALA A 39 2.33 20.32 -2.66
N ILE A 40 3.04 19.32 -2.13
CA ILE A 40 4.49 19.39 -1.89
C ILE A 40 5.24 19.56 -3.22
N SER A 41 4.86 18.83 -4.28
CA SER A 41 5.48 18.93 -5.60
C SER A 41 5.35 20.33 -6.19
N GLN A 42 4.23 21.01 -5.96
CA GLN A 42 4.00 22.38 -6.43
C GLN A 42 4.88 23.38 -5.69
N ILE A 43 4.99 23.24 -4.37
CA ILE A 43 5.84 24.10 -3.54
C ILE A 43 7.30 23.93 -3.94
N ALA A 44 7.77 22.69 -4.09
CA ALA A 44 9.13 22.39 -4.51
C ALA A 44 9.45 23.01 -5.89
N ALA A 45 8.53 22.90 -6.85
CA ALA A 45 8.67 23.48 -8.17
C ALA A 45 8.74 25.03 -8.15
N TRP A 46 8.01 25.71 -7.26
CA TRP A 46 8.14 27.16 -7.10
C TRP A 46 9.49 27.59 -6.55
N THR A 47 10.10 26.77 -5.71
CA THR A 47 11.44 27.03 -5.15
C THR A 47 12.58 26.58 -6.08
N SER A 48 12.26 26.06 -7.27
CA SER A 48 13.23 25.46 -8.20
C SER A 48 14.16 24.47 -7.50
N PHE A 49 13.58 23.62 -6.64
CA PHE A 49 14.36 22.67 -5.85
C PHE A 49 15.01 21.64 -6.76
N SER A 50 16.31 21.40 -6.62
CA SER A 50 17.06 20.45 -7.45
C SER A 50 18.13 19.70 -6.66
N ALA A 51 18.52 18.54 -7.17
CA ALA A 51 19.54 17.69 -6.55
C ALA A 51 20.36 16.92 -7.60
N PRO A 52 21.68 16.73 -7.40
CA PRO A 52 22.48 15.89 -8.27
C PRO A 52 22.10 14.41 -8.11
N HIS A 53 22.02 13.70 -9.22
CA HIS A 53 21.75 12.28 -9.27
C HIS A 53 22.96 11.52 -8.71
N PRO A 54 22.77 10.59 -7.75
CA PRO A 54 23.89 9.92 -7.06
C PRO A 54 24.66 8.89 -7.90
N THR A 55 24.21 8.57 -9.12
CA THR A 55 24.72 7.42 -9.90
C THR A 55 24.74 7.68 -11.41
N GLN A 56 23.84 8.52 -11.92
CA GLN A 56 23.85 8.92 -13.32
C GLN A 56 24.75 10.14 -13.52
N VAL A 57 25.64 10.03 -14.50
CA VAL A 57 26.49 11.13 -14.97
C VAL A 57 26.11 11.47 -16.40
N THR A 58 26.26 12.74 -16.75
CA THR A 58 26.16 13.23 -18.12
C THR A 58 27.36 12.73 -18.92
N ASP A 59 27.28 12.71 -20.25
CA ASP A 59 28.37 12.30 -21.15
C ASP A 59 29.70 13.05 -20.88
N GLY A 60 29.63 14.25 -20.28
CA GLY A 60 30.77 15.05 -19.83
C GLY A 60 31.34 14.71 -18.44
N GLY A 61 30.89 13.63 -17.79
CA GLY A 61 31.40 13.16 -16.49
C GLY A 61 30.88 13.92 -15.25
N THR A 62 29.96 14.87 -15.42
CA THR A 62 29.31 15.58 -14.31
C THR A 62 28.01 14.89 -13.87
N PRO A 63 27.66 14.90 -12.58
CA PRO A 63 26.39 14.33 -12.10
C PRO A 63 25.19 14.97 -12.80
N LEU A 64 24.24 14.14 -13.26
CA LEU A 64 22.98 14.61 -13.83
C LEU A 64 22.18 15.38 -12.76
N VAL A 65 21.69 16.58 -13.04
CA VAL A 65 20.86 17.34 -12.07
C VAL A 65 19.38 16.99 -12.29
N ILE A 66 18.70 16.60 -11.22
CA ILE A 66 17.26 16.34 -11.21
C ILE A 66 16.55 17.59 -10.68
N GLU A 67 15.70 18.16 -11.51
CA GLU A 67 14.86 19.31 -11.18
C GLU A 67 13.50 18.86 -10.61
N SER A 68 12.95 19.63 -9.67
CA SER A 68 11.60 19.40 -9.19
C SER A 68 10.55 19.69 -10.27
N ALA A 69 9.57 18.81 -10.39
CA ALA A 69 8.46 18.95 -11.32
C ALA A 69 7.14 19.08 -10.56
N SER A 70 6.31 20.05 -10.96
CA SER A 70 4.96 20.17 -10.40
C SER A 70 4.03 19.12 -11.01
N LEU A 71 3.33 18.38 -10.14
CA LEU A 71 2.28 17.43 -10.56
C LEU A 71 0.99 18.12 -11.04
N PHE A 72 0.83 19.43 -10.84
CA PHE A 72 -0.29 20.21 -11.37
C PHE A 72 -0.04 20.73 -12.79
N SER A 73 1.13 20.47 -13.39
CA SER A 73 1.37 20.87 -14.78
C SER A 73 0.37 20.17 -15.72
N ALA A 74 0.01 20.84 -16.82
CA ALA A 74 -0.93 20.29 -17.80
C ALA A 74 -0.50 18.90 -18.29
N GLU A 75 0.80 18.71 -18.50
CA GLU A 75 1.39 17.44 -18.91
C GLU A 75 1.27 16.35 -17.84
N ASN A 76 1.55 16.66 -16.57
CA ASN A 76 1.43 15.68 -15.47
C ASN A 76 -0.03 15.35 -15.14
N ILE A 77 -0.94 16.31 -15.26
CA ILE A 77 -2.38 16.07 -15.13
C ILE A 77 -2.83 15.14 -16.27
N GLN A 78 -2.50 15.47 -17.52
CA GLN A 78 -2.83 14.60 -18.66
C GLN A 78 -2.27 13.19 -18.44
N ARG A 79 -1.00 13.08 -18.02
CA ARG A 79 -0.36 11.81 -17.72
C ARG A 79 -1.11 11.04 -16.63
N LEU A 80 -1.52 11.71 -15.55
CA LEU A 80 -2.30 11.09 -14.49
C LEU A 80 -3.62 10.51 -15.05
N TRP A 81 -4.35 11.24 -15.89
CA TRP A 81 -5.62 10.76 -16.44
C TRP A 81 -5.44 9.64 -17.48
N VAL A 82 -4.43 9.73 -18.33
CA VAL A 82 -4.22 8.80 -19.46
C VAL A 82 -3.50 7.53 -19.00
N ASP A 83 -2.47 7.64 -18.18
CA ASP A 83 -1.65 6.50 -17.76
C ASP A 83 -2.20 5.78 -16.53
N MET A 84 -3.21 6.32 -15.82
CA MET A 84 -3.74 5.68 -14.59
C MET A 84 -4.09 4.19 -14.75
N PRO A 85 -4.82 3.75 -15.81
CA PRO A 85 -5.09 2.33 -16.00
C PRO A 85 -3.81 1.50 -16.19
N LYS A 86 -2.81 2.07 -16.88
CA LYS A 86 -1.51 1.41 -17.09
C LYS A 86 -0.74 1.31 -15.77
N THR A 87 -0.68 2.38 -15.00
CA THR A 87 -0.05 2.41 -13.66
C THR A 87 -0.69 1.39 -12.72
N PHE A 88 -2.02 1.30 -12.70
CA PHE A 88 -2.75 0.35 -11.86
C PHE A 88 -2.48 -1.11 -12.26
N THR A 89 -2.51 -1.41 -13.57
CA THR A 89 -2.28 -2.78 -14.08
C THR A 89 -0.82 -3.21 -14.04
N HIS A 90 0.14 -2.28 -14.10
CA HIS A 90 1.58 -2.55 -13.96
C HIS A 90 2.02 -2.65 -12.50
N PHE A 91 1.12 -2.46 -11.53
CA PHE A 91 1.45 -2.70 -10.13
C PHE A 91 1.68 -4.20 -9.91
N HIS A 92 2.96 -4.60 -9.95
CA HIS A 92 3.42 -5.99 -9.92
C HIS A 92 2.67 -6.89 -8.91
N PRO A 93 2.43 -6.46 -7.66
CA PRO A 93 1.71 -7.29 -6.69
C PRO A 93 0.28 -7.65 -7.11
N LEU A 94 -0.42 -6.76 -7.82
CA LEU A 94 -1.82 -6.93 -8.17
C LEU A 94 -2.03 -8.13 -9.09
N GLY A 95 -1.23 -8.26 -10.15
CA GLY A 95 -1.31 -9.39 -11.08
C GLY A 95 -1.00 -10.72 -10.39
N TYR A 96 0.05 -10.76 -9.57
CA TYR A 96 0.46 -11.98 -8.87
C TYR A 96 -0.63 -12.47 -7.91
N VAL A 97 -1.21 -11.57 -7.11
CA VAL A 97 -2.26 -11.92 -6.15
C VAL A 97 -3.47 -12.50 -6.86
N LEU A 98 -3.91 -11.94 -7.99
CA LEU A 98 -5.07 -12.45 -8.74
C LEU A 98 -4.81 -13.88 -9.25
N VAL A 99 -3.63 -14.16 -9.81
CA VAL A 99 -3.27 -15.50 -10.30
C VAL A 99 -3.22 -16.51 -9.15
N VAL A 100 -2.61 -16.15 -8.02
CA VAL A 100 -2.54 -17.02 -6.83
C VAL A 100 -3.94 -17.27 -6.25
N MET A 101 -4.77 -16.23 -6.13
CA MET A 101 -6.14 -16.35 -5.61
C MET A 101 -7.04 -17.17 -6.52
N LEU A 102 -6.82 -17.15 -7.85
CA LEU A 102 -7.53 -18.03 -8.78
C LEU A 102 -7.22 -19.51 -8.48
N GLY A 103 -5.94 -19.86 -8.36
CA GLY A 103 -5.53 -21.23 -8.02
C GLY A 103 -6.00 -21.67 -6.62
N ALA A 104 -5.84 -20.80 -5.63
CA ALA A 104 -6.34 -21.03 -4.27
C ALA A 104 -7.87 -21.18 -4.24
N GLY A 105 -8.59 -20.38 -5.02
CA GLY A 105 -10.04 -20.45 -5.13
C GLY A 105 -10.52 -21.79 -5.70
N VAL A 106 -9.82 -22.33 -6.71
CA VAL A 106 -10.11 -23.67 -7.25
C VAL A 106 -9.82 -24.76 -6.21
N ALA A 107 -8.67 -24.69 -5.53
CA ALA A 107 -8.29 -25.63 -4.48
C ALA A 107 -9.29 -25.63 -3.31
N GLU A 108 -9.79 -24.46 -2.92
CA GLU A 108 -10.79 -24.33 -1.85
C GLU A 108 -12.15 -24.86 -2.30
N ARG A 109 -12.64 -24.45 -3.48
CA ARG A 109 -13.97 -24.87 -3.99
C ARG A 109 -14.06 -26.36 -4.32
N SER A 110 -12.95 -27.00 -4.68
CA SER A 110 -12.87 -28.45 -4.85
C SER A 110 -12.74 -29.23 -3.54
N GLY A 111 -12.56 -28.54 -2.41
CA GLY A 111 -12.39 -29.15 -1.09
C GLY A 111 -10.99 -29.73 -0.83
N LEU A 112 -10.01 -29.42 -1.68
CA LEU A 112 -8.63 -29.90 -1.56
C LEU A 112 -7.98 -29.43 -0.26
N PHE A 113 -8.08 -28.14 0.07
CA PHE A 113 -7.48 -27.60 1.30
C PHE A 113 -8.11 -28.20 2.56
N SER A 114 -9.44 -28.23 2.64
CA SER A 114 -10.14 -28.87 3.77
C SER A 114 -9.73 -30.34 3.96
N SER A 115 -9.63 -31.10 2.86
CA SER A 115 -9.25 -32.51 2.91
C SER A 115 -7.79 -32.70 3.32
N ALA A 116 -6.87 -31.89 2.79
CA ALA A 116 -5.45 -31.92 3.12
C ALA A 116 -5.19 -31.55 4.59
N ILE A 117 -5.85 -30.52 5.12
CA ILE A 117 -5.73 -30.11 6.52
C ILE A 117 -6.25 -31.23 7.44
N ARG A 118 -7.41 -31.81 7.14
CA ARG A 118 -7.95 -32.95 7.91
C ARG A 118 -7.00 -34.15 7.90
N ALA A 119 -6.41 -34.46 6.75
CA ALA A 119 -5.45 -35.54 6.63
C ALA A 119 -4.16 -35.27 7.44
N ALA A 120 -3.66 -34.04 7.42
CA ALA A 120 -2.46 -33.64 8.16
C ALA A 120 -2.64 -33.74 9.68
N VAL A 121 -3.79 -33.32 10.21
CA VAL A 121 -4.05 -33.31 11.66
C VAL A 121 -4.52 -34.68 12.20
N ARG A 122 -4.99 -35.58 11.32
CA ARG A 122 -5.54 -36.90 11.71
C ARG A 122 -4.59 -37.76 12.56
N ASN A 123 -3.27 -37.64 12.35
CA ASN A 123 -2.25 -38.39 13.10
C ASN A 123 -1.56 -37.57 14.20
N ALA A 124 -2.10 -36.42 14.58
CA ALA A 124 -1.53 -35.62 15.66
C ALA A 124 -1.65 -36.36 17.01
N PRO A 125 -0.56 -36.43 17.81
CA PRO A 125 -0.57 -37.11 19.10
C PRO A 125 -1.50 -36.39 20.08
N LYS A 126 -2.37 -37.16 20.76
CA LYS A 126 -3.41 -36.63 21.67
C LYS A 126 -2.90 -36.18 23.05
N PHE A 127 -1.58 -36.15 23.26
CA PHE A 127 -0.96 -36.02 24.59
C PHE A 127 -0.22 -34.68 24.81
N LEU A 128 -0.39 -33.70 23.93
CA LEU A 128 0.04 -32.31 24.19
C LEU A 128 -1.17 -31.43 24.51
#